data_AF-A0A1Y1XR24-F1
#
_entry.id   AF-A0A1Y1XR24-F1
#
_cell.length_a   1.000
_cell.length_b   1.000
_cell.length_c   1.000
_cell.angle_alpha   90.00
_cell.angle_beta   90.00
_cell.angle_gamma   90.00
#
_symmetry.space_group_name_H-M   'P 1'
#
loop_
_entity.id
_entity.type
_entity.pdbx_description
1 polymer ?
#
loop_
_entity_poly.entity_id
_entity_poly.type
_entity_poly.pdbx_seq_one_letter_code
_entity_poly.pdbx_strand_id
1 'polypeptide(L)' 'MGKLIRLELENFKSYKGRQLIGPFYTFTSVIGPNGAGKSNLMDAISFVLWCEVVPASFFSTQRPDLQRKNAKKG' A
#
# COMPACT_ATOMS: atom_id res chain seq x y z
N MET A 1 -0.07 1.76 -23.99
CA MET A 1 0.23 2.44 -22.72
C MET A 1 -0.18 1.54 -21.56
N GLY A 2 0.69 1.37 -20.56
CA GLY A 2 0.36 0.60 -19.36
C GLY A 2 -0.68 1.33 -18.51
N LYS A 3 -1.52 0.58 -17.78
CA LYS A 3 -2.47 1.13 -16.81
C LYS A 3 -2.44 0.30 -15.53
N LEU A 4 -2.65 0.95 -14.39
CA LEU A 4 -2.88 0.24 -13.14
C LEU A 4 -4.22 -0.49 -13.23
N ILE A 5 -4.24 -1.80 -12.96
CA ILE A 5 -5.47 -2.62 -13.03
C ILE A 5 -6.05 -2.80 -11.62
N ARG A 6 -5.21 -3.25 -10.69
CA ARG A 6 -5.55 -3.58 -9.32
C ARG A 6 -4.30 -3.50 -8.45
N LEU A 7 -4.51 -3.38 -7.14
CA LEU A 7 -3.47 -3.45 -6.13
C LEU A 7 -3.85 -4.51 -5.11
N GLU A 8 -2.92 -5.42 -4.81
CA GLU A 8 -3.07 -6.44 -3.79
C GLU A 8 -2.13 -6.11 -2.63
N LEU A 9 -2.69 -5.92 -1.45
CA LEU A 9 -1.96 -5.56 -0.24
C LEU A 9 -2.15 -6.63 0.82
N GLU A 10 -1.09 -6.95 1.57
CA GLU A 10 -1.17 -7.82 2.73
C GLU A 10 -0.49 -7.16 3.92
N ASN A 11 -1.25 -6.91 4.99
CA ASN A 11 -0.74 -6.33 6.24
C ASN A 11 0.12 -5.06 6.06
N PHE A 12 -0.33 -4.16 5.17
CA PHE A 12 0.36 -2.92 4.86
C PHE A 12 -0.22 -1.74 5.63
N LYS A 13 0.56 -1.10 6.52
CA LYS A 13 0.11 0.01 7.38
C LYS A 13 -1.27 -0.24 8.03
N SER A 14 -2.27 0.59 7.70
CA SER A 14 -3.64 0.49 8.22
C SER A 14 -4.50 -0.59 7.55
N TYR A 15 -4.02 -1.23 6.48
CA TYR A 15 -4.71 -2.33 5.81
C TYR A 15 -4.42 -3.64 6.55
N LYS A 16 -5.46 -4.31 7.05
CA LYS A 16 -5.34 -5.58 7.80
C LYS A 16 -5.63 -6.74 6.86
N GLY A 17 -4.82 -7.80 6.94
CA GLY A 17 -5.00 -8.98 6.09
C GLY A 17 -4.82 -8.67 4.61
N ARG A 18 -5.38 -9.52 3.76
CA ARG A 18 -5.35 -9.36 2.30
C ARG A 18 -6.43 -8.37 1.86
N GLN A 19 -6.03 -7.32 1.17
CA GLN A 19 -6.90 -6.28 0.61
C GLN A 19 -6.70 -6.23 -0.90
N LEU A 20 -7.80 -6.29 -1.64
CA LEU A 20 -7.82 -6.14 -3.09
C LEU A 20 -8.46 -4.79 -3.42
N ILE A 21 -7.69 -3.89 -4.03
CA ILE A 21 -8.11 -2.53 -4.38
C ILE A 21 -8.17 -2.41 -5.90
N GLY A 22 -9.34 -2.05 -6.41
CA GLY A 22 -9.63 -1.91 -7.83
C GLY A 22 -11.04 -2.42 -8.16
N PRO A 23 -11.42 -2.41 -9.44
CA PRO A 23 -10.60 -2.05 -10.60
C PRO A 23 -10.26 -0.54 -10.66
N PHE A 24 -9.06 -0.22 -11.16
CA PHE A 24 -8.67 1.16 -11.48
C PHE A 24 -9.04 1.50 -12.94
N TYR A 25 -9.58 2.70 -13.13
CA TYR A 25 -9.87 3.29 -14.43
C TYR A 25 -8.84 4.38 -14.77
N THR A 26 -8.89 4.89 -16.01
CA THR A 26 -8.01 5.99 -16.48
C THR A 26 -7.99 7.18 -15.52
N PHE A 27 -9.13 7.45 -14.88
CA PHE A 27 -9.24 8.37 -13.77
C PHE A 27 -9.95 7.67 -12.62
N THR A 28 -9.33 7.63 -11.44
CA THR A 28 -9.90 7.04 -10.22
C THR A 28 -9.66 7.99 -9.06
N SER A 29 -10.71 8.40 -8.37
CA SER A 29 -10.61 9.24 -7.17
C SER A 29 -10.74 8.39 -5.91
N VAL A 30 -9.86 8.63 -4.93
CA VAL A 30 -9.85 7.94 -3.64
C VAL A 30 -10.44 8.86 -2.57
N ILE A 31 -11.63 8.53 -2.07
CA ILE A 31 -12.40 9.34 -1.12
C ILE A 31 -12.69 8.58 0.18
N GLY A 32 -13.14 9.29 1.22
CA GLY A 32 -13.50 8.71 2.52
C GLY A 32 -13.15 9.61 3.70
N PRO A 33 -13.53 9.25 4.93
CA PRO A 33 -13.33 10.08 6.12
C PRO A 33 -11.85 10.26 6.49
N ASN A 34 -11.54 11.29 7.29
CA ASN A 34 -10.19 11.53 7.79
C ASN A 34 -9.72 10.35 8.64
N GLY A 35 -8.46 9.94 8.48
CA GLY A 35 -7.90 8.77 9.16
C GLY A 35 -8.25 7.40 8.56
N ALA A 36 -9.07 7.31 7.51
CA ALA A 36 -9.45 6.04 6.88
C ALA A 36 -8.30 5.29 6.14
N GLY A 37 -7.11 5.87 6.06
CA GLY A 37 -5.95 5.25 5.40
C GLY A 37 -5.83 5.53 3.89
N LYS A 38 -6.51 6.55 3.37
CA LYS A 38 -6.45 6.94 1.94
C LYS A 38 -5.03 7.25 1.46
N SER A 39 -4.25 7.99 2.24
CA SER A 39 -2.83 8.28 1.92
C SER A 39 -1.96 7.03 1.92
N ASN A 40 -2.30 6.02 2.73
CA ASN A 40 -1.56 4.75 2.76
C ASN A 40 -1.70 3.98 1.44
N LEU A 41 -2.75 4.22 0.65
CA LEU A 41 -2.86 3.68 -0.71
C LEU A 41 -1.76 4.25 -1.62
N MET A 42 -1.52 5.56 -1.54
CA MET A 42 -0.45 6.22 -2.30
C MET A 42 0.93 5.77 -1.84
N ASP A 43 1.11 5.53 -0.53
CA ASP A 43 2.36 4.94 0.00
C ASP A 43 2.60 3.53 -0.55
N ALA A 44 1.56 2.72 -0.67
CA ALA A 44 1.67 1.37 -1.22
C ALA A 44 2.06 1.38 -2.71
N ILE A 45 1.44 2.26 -3.51
CA ILE A 45 1.80 2.43 -4.92
C ILE A 45 3.25 2.89 -5.05
N SER A 46 3.65 3.90 -4.25
CA SER A 46 5.01 4.41 -4.22
C SER A 46 6.02 3.32 -3.84
N PHE A 47 5.69 2.49 -2.85
CA PHE A 47 6.54 1.37 -2.44
C PHE A 47 6.78 0.37 -3.58
N VAL A 48 5.72 -0.03 -4.30
CA VAL A 48 5.84 -0.98 -5.41
C VAL A 48 6.67 -0.41 -6.55
N LEU A 49 6.40 0.85 -6.94
CA LEU A 49 7.13 1.52 -8.02
C LEU A 49 8.61 1.72 -7.68
N TRP A 50 8.93 1.98 -6.42
CA TRP A 50 10.32 2.09 -6.01
C TRP A 50 11.03 0.75 -5.91
N CYS A 51 10.34 -0.35 -5.54
CA CYS A 51 10.93 -1.68 -5.51
C CYS A 51 11.39 -2.16 -6.90
N GLU A 52 10.87 -1.57 -7.97
CA GLU A 52 11.37 -1.77 -9.34
C GLU A 52 12.74 -1.12 -9.56
N VAL A 53 13.00 0.01 -8.90
CA VAL A 53 14.22 0.82 -9.08
C VAL A 53 15.30 0.46 -8.06
N VAL A 54 14.91 0.07 -6.83
CA VAL A 54 15.83 -0.27 -5.74
C VAL A 54 15.45 -1.60 -5.06
N PRO A 55 16.41 -2.35 -4.50
CA PRO A 55 16.14 -3.66 -3.91
C PRO A 55 15.17 -3.60 -2.72
N ALA A 56 14.26 -4.58 -2.61
CA ALA A 56 13.30 -4.68 -1.52
C ALA A 56 13.96 -4.70 -0.12
N SER A 57 15.16 -5.29 -0.01
CA SER A 57 15.94 -5.35 1.23
C SER A 57 16.36 -3.97 1.75
N PHE A 58 16.54 -3.01 0.85
CA PHE A 58 16.83 -1.62 1.21
C PHE A 58 15.62 -0.99 1.91
N PHE A 59 14.42 -1.23 1.40
CA PHE A 59 13.19 -0.73 2.02
C PHE A 59 12.82 -1.42 3.31
N SER A 60 13.00 -2.74 3.43
CA SER A 60 12.72 -3.41 4.70
C SER A 60 13.58 -2.87 5.85
N THR A 61 14.77 -2.36 5.52
CA THR A 61 15.72 -1.76 6.48
C THR A 61 15.39 -0.31 6.78
N GLN A 62 15.13 0.49 5.74
CA GLN A 62 14.91 1.94 5.88
C GLN A 62 13.47 2.32 6.24
N ARG A 63 12.49 1.46 5.93
CA ARG A 63 11.05 1.72 6.10
C ARG A 63 10.30 0.56 6.77
N PRO A 64 10.73 0.14 7.98
CA PRO A 64 10.03 -0.89 8.75
C PRO A 64 8.63 -0.44 9.21
N ASP A 65 8.33 0.87 9.16
CA ASP A 65 7.04 1.47 9.48
C ASP A 65 5.91 1.07 8.52
N LEU A 66 6.25 0.62 7.30
CA LEU A 66 5.27 0.19 6.30
C LEU A 66 4.61 -1.14 6.66
N GLN A 67 5.32 -2.00 7.40
CA GLN A 67 4.74 -3.24 7.90
C GLN A 67 3.76 -2.95 9.02
N ARG A 68 2.54 -3.47 8.89
CA ARG A 68 1.57 -3.39 9.98
C ARG A 68 2.10 -4.21 11.15
N LYS A 69 2.40 -3.54 12.26
CA LYS A 69 2.63 -4.22 13.53
C LYS A 69 1.31 -4.89 13.94
N ASN A 70 1.29 -6.21 13.99
CA ASN A 70 0.17 -6.93 14.57
C ASN A 70 -0.03 -6.40 16.00
N ALA A 71 -1.24 -5.91 16.31
CA ALA A 71 -1.59 -5.59 17.68
C ALA A 71 -1.33 -6.85 18.51
N LYS A 72 -0.49 -6.75 19.54
CA LYS A 72 -0.26 -7.83 20.49
C LYS A 72 -1.65 -8.33 20.92
N LYS A 73 -1.98 -9.59 20.60
CA LYS A 73 -3.11 -10.26 21.24
C LYS A 73 -2.75 -10.29 22.74
N GLY A 74 -3.46 -9.48 23.52
CA GLY A 74 -3.47 -9.61 24.98
C GLY A 74 -4.13 -10.92 25.39
#